data_AF-X8CKK3-F1
#
_entry.id   AF-X8CKK3-F1
#
_cell.length_a   1.000
_cell.length_b   1.000
_cell.length_c   1.000
_cell.angle_alpha   90.00
_cell.angle_beta   90.00
_cell.angle_gamma   90.00
#
_symmetry.space_group_name_H-M   'P 1'
#
loop_
_entity.id
_entity.type
_entity.pdbx_description
1 polymer ?
#
loop_
_entity_poly.entity_id
_entity_poly.type
_entity_poly.pdbx_seq_one_letter_code
_entity_poly.pdbx_strand_id
1 'polypeptide(L)'
;MTAALGSAGELIGDGRGSVRTLHPHPAITVFDVQLSDYHEYFLVAVGQRSISVTTFDVSDATYPEPQTFVFAKPYGWDENLEGDEGLLQVWQSIGVLR
;
A
#
# COMPACT_ATOMS: atom_id res chain seq x y z
N MET A 1 -19.92 15.56 -9.73
CA MET A 1 -19.02 15.58 -8.56
C MET A 1 -17.69 15.02 -9.01
N THR A 2 -16.71 15.88 -9.23
CA THR A 2 -15.36 15.49 -9.67
C THR A 2 -14.52 15.38 -8.40
N ALA A 3 -14.17 14.17 -7.98
CA ALA A 3 -13.23 13.98 -6.88
C ALA A 3 -11.86 14.44 -7.36
N ALA A 4 -11.31 15.47 -6.71
CA ALA A 4 -9.93 15.87 -6.91
C ALA A 4 -9.05 14.78 -6.31
N LEU A 5 -8.44 13.96 -7.18
CA LEU A 5 -7.37 13.04 -6.80
C LEU A 5 -6.10 13.87 -6.58
N GLY A 6 -6.02 14.55 -5.43
CA GLY A 6 -4.76 15.09 -4.94
C GLY A 6 -3.86 13.91 -4.59
N SER A 7 -2.81 13.69 -5.36
CA SER A 7 -1.75 12.74 -5.01
C SER A 7 -0.43 13.51 -4.96
N ALA A 8 0.22 13.49 -3.80
CA ALA A 8 1.62 13.84 -3.70
C ALA A 8 2.40 12.52 -3.77
N GLY A 9 3.25 12.39 -4.79
CA GLY A 9 4.21 11.29 -4.85
C GLY A 9 5.43 11.66 -4.01
N GLU A 10 5.79 10.80 -3.06
CA GLU A 10 7.05 10.88 -2.32
C GLU A 10 8.13 10.15 -3.13
N LEU A 11 9.32 10.74 -3.23
CA LEU A 11 10.46 10.12 -3.90
C LEU A 11 11.30 9.37 -2.87
N ILE A 12 11.59 8.09 -3.13
CA ILE A 12 12.41 7.26 -2.24
C ILE A 12 13.88 7.31 -2.68
N GLY A 13 14.78 7.64 -1.75
CA GLY A 13 16.23 7.50 -1.91
C GLY A 13 16.87 8.39 -3.00
N ASP A 14 17.80 7.84 -3.80
CA ASP A 14 18.55 8.53 -4.87
C ASP A 14 17.68 9.01 -6.07
N GLY A 15 16.35 9.13 -5.89
CA GLY A 15 15.41 9.57 -6.93
C GLY A 15 15.07 8.49 -7.96
N ARG A 16 15.35 7.21 -7.68
CA ARG A 16 15.07 6.07 -8.57
C ARG A 16 13.76 5.32 -8.23
N GLY A 17 13.04 5.80 -7.24
CA GLY A 17 11.79 5.22 -6.79
C GLY A 17 10.78 6.28 -6.41
N SER A 18 9.50 5.93 -6.52
CA SER A 18 8.40 6.78 -6.08
C SER A 18 7.34 5.94 -5.37
N VAL A 19 6.79 6.49 -4.30
CA VAL A 19 5.58 5.99 -3.65
C VAL A 19 4.51 7.05 -3.82
N ARG A 20 3.39 6.64 -4.41
CA ARG A 20 2.19 7.46 -4.47
C ARG A 20 1.12 6.87 -3.60
N THR A 21 0.59 7.68 -2.70
CA THR A 21 -0.54 7.31 -1.85
C THR A 21 -1.84 7.86 -2.44
N LEU A 22 -2.87 7.01 -2.47
CA LEU A 22 -4.22 7.36 -2.92
C LEU A 22 -5.24 6.95 -1.85
N HIS A 23 -6.21 7.81 -1.60
CA HIS A 23 -7.29 7.56 -0.63
C HIS A 23 -8.66 7.55 -1.31
N PRO A 24 -9.04 6.46 -2.00
CA PRO A 24 -10.34 6.37 -2.65
C PRO A 24 -11.52 6.34 -1.66
N HIS A 25 -11.26 6.01 -0.38
CA HIS A 25 -12.23 6.01 0.71
C HIS A 25 -11.49 6.28 2.04
N PRO A 26 -12.10 6.89 3.08
CA PRO A 26 -11.41 7.17 4.36
C PRO A 26 -10.84 5.97 5.11
N ALA A 27 -11.27 4.76 4.75
CA ALA A 27 -10.80 3.50 5.33
C ALA A 27 -9.99 2.66 4.34
N ILE A 28 -9.70 3.21 3.16
CA ILE A 28 -8.95 2.53 2.10
C ILE A 28 -7.81 3.41 1.64
N THR A 29 -6.60 2.87 1.73
CA THR A 29 -5.38 3.48 1.21
C THR A 29 -4.81 2.58 0.12
N VAL A 30 -4.35 3.17 -0.97
CA VAL A 30 -3.61 2.47 -2.02
C VAL A 30 -2.22 3.07 -2.11
N PHE A 31 -1.20 2.24 -1.91
CA PHE A 31 0.17 2.57 -2.25
C PHE A 31 0.49 2.04 -3.64
N ASP A 32 0.94 2.94 -4.50
CA ASP A 32 1.48 2.67 -5.82
C ASP A 32 3.00 2.83 -5.73
N VAL A 33 3.71 1.70 -5.68
CA VAL A 33 5.14 1.64 -5.38
C VAL A 33 5.89 1.30 -6.65
N GLN A 34 6.75 2.21 -7.10
CA GLN A 34 7.59 2.00 -8.27
C GLN A 34 9.06 2.17 -7.88
N LEU A 35 9.86 1.11 -8.02
CA LEU A 35 11.28 1.09 -7.70
C LEU A 35 12.08 0.46 -8.85
N SER A 36 12.72 1.28 -9.69
CA SER A 36 13.40 0.81 -10.91
C SER A 36 12.46 -0.06 -11.78
N ASP A 37 12.70 -1.38 -11.84
CA ASP A 37 11.94 -2.33 -12.65
C ASP A 37 10.79 -2.99 -11.86
N TYR A 38 10.72 -2.76 -10.56
CA TYR A 38 9.68 -3.26 -9.67
C TYR A 38 8.50 -2.29 -9.62
N HIS A 39 7.28 -2.82 -9.74
CA HIS A 39 6.05 -2.07 -9.62
C HIS A 39 4.97 -2.92 -8.95
N GLU A 40 4.58 -2.55 -7.73
CA GLU A 40 3.56 -3.27 -6.96
C GLU A 40 2.56 -2.29 -6.35
N TYR A 41 1.30 -2.70 -6.35
CA TYR A 41 0.22 -2.00 -5.68
C TYR A 41 -0.10 -2.67 -4.35
N PHE A 42 -0.30 -1.87 -3.30
CA PHE A 42 -0.80 -2.32 -2.00
C PHE A 42 -2.11 -1.61 -1.70
N LEU A 43 -3.22 -2.34 -1.81
CA LEU A 43 -4.53 -1.86 -1.40
C LEU A 43 -4.80 -2.30 0.04
N VAL A 44 -4.96 -1.33 0.93
CA VAL A 44 -5.12 -1.53 2.36
C VAL A 44 -6.50 -1.06 2.77
N ALA A 45 -7.31 -1.95 3.32
CA ALA A 45 -8.60 -1.63 3.92
C ALA A 45 -8.53 -1.81 5.43
N VAL A 46 -8.74 -0.72 6.18
CA VAL A 46 -8.68 -0.71 7.65
C VAL A 46 -10.10 -0.80 8.22
N GLY A 47 -10.44 -1.95 8.79
CA GLY A 47 -11.67 -2.14 9.55
C GLY A 47 -11.49 -1.83 11.03
N GLN A 48 -12.58 -1.93 11.79
CA GLN A 48 -12.54 -1.71 13.25
C GLN A 48 -11.67 -2.74 13.99
N ARG A 49 -11.60 -3.99 13.49
CA ARG A 49 -10.93 -5.11 14.17
C ARG A 49 -9.96 -5.89 13.29
N SER A 50 -9.97 -5.64 11.99
CA SER A 50 -9.18 -6.37 11.03
C SER A 50 -8.67 -5.42 9.96
N ILE A 51 -7.58 -5.82 9.33
CA ILE A 51 -7.01 -5.16 8.16
C ILE A 51 -6.99 -6.18 7.04
N SER A 52 -7.34 -5.72 5.84
CA SER A 52 -7.12 -6.46 4.60
C SER A 52 -6.03 -5.74 3.81
N VAL A 53 -5.03 -6.48 3.34
CA VAL A 53 -4.01 -5.98 2.43
C VAL A 53 -4.04 -6.84 1.18
N THR A 54 -4.37 -6.24 0.04
CA THR A 54 -4.26 -6.88 -1.27
C THR A 54 -3.03 -6.34 -1.98
N THR A 55 -2.12 -7.23 -2.37
CA THR A 55 -0.92 -6.90 -3.13
C THR A 55 -1.09 -7.31 -4.58
N PHE A 56 -0.59 -6.51 -5.51
CA PHE A 56 -0.60 -6.82 -6.93
C PHE A 56 0.70 -6.36 -7.58
N ASP A 57 1.63 -7.31 -7.74
CA ASP A 57 2.91 -7.09 -8.42
C ASP A 57 2.68 -7.17 -9.93
N VAL A 58 2.77 -6.03 -10.61
CA VAL A 58 2.62 -5.94 -12.06
C VAL A 58 3.96 -6.11 -12.78
N SER A 59 5.07 -6.16 -12.04
CA SER A 59 6.40 -6.45 -12.57
C SER A 59 6.68 -7.95 -12.71
N ASP A 60 5.90 -8.83 -12.06
CA ASP A 60 5.98 -10.28 -12.30
C ASP A 60 5.41 -10.65 -13.67
N ALA A 61 6.30 -10.93 -14.62
CA ALA A 61 5.97 -11.34 -15.99
C ALA A 61 5.47 -12.79 -16.11
N THR A 62 5.58 -13.58 -15.04
CA THR A 62 5.29 -15.02 -15.07
C THR A 62 3.82 -15.28 -14.77
N TYR A 63 3.35 -14.80 -13.61
CA TYR A 63 1.96 -14.94 -13.15
C TYR A 63 1.59 -13.76 -12.23
N PRO A 64 1.11 -12.63 -12.79
CA PRO A 64 0.69 -11.50 -11.97
C PRO A 64 -0.65 -11.82 -11.30
N GLU A 65 -0.60 -12.56 -10.20
CA GLU A 65 -1.76 -12.90 -9.38
C GLU A 65 -1.81 -12.02 -8.13
N PRO A 66 -2.94 -11.34 -7.87
CA PRO A 66 -3.09 -10.58 -6.65
C PRO A 66 -3.17 -11.51 -5.44
N GLN A 67 -2.45 -11.17 -4.36
CA GLN A 67 -2.52 -11.88 -3.09
C GLN A 67 -3.28 -11.03 -2.09
N THR A 68 -4.07 -11.67 -1.23
CA THR A 68 -4.82 -10.96 -0.18
C THR A 68 -4.54 -11.56 1.19
N PHE A 69 -4.13 -10.69 2.11
CA PHE A 69 -3.86 -11.00 3.50
C PHE A 69 -4.94 -10.35 4.36
N VAL A 70 -5.51 -11.11 5.30
CA VAL A 70 -6.47 -10.58 6.27
C VAL A 70 -6.01 -10.97 7.66
N PHE A 71 -5.83 -9.99 8.53
CA PHE A 71 -5.33 -10.20 9.89
C PHE A 71 -6.01 -9.27 10.89
N ALA A 72 -5.93 -9.62 12.18
CA ALA A 72 -6.44 -8.78 13.25
C ALA A 72 -5.69 -7.45 13.28
N LYS A 73 -6.41 -6.34 13.44
CA LYS A 73 -5.83 -5.00 13.48
C LYS A 73 -4.85 -4.90 14.66
N PRO A 74 -3.55 -4.65 14.42
CA PRO A 74 -2.58 -4.50 15.49
C PRO A 74 -2.92 -3.33 16.42
N TYR A 75 -2.58 -3.46 17.70
CA TYR A 75 -2.69 -2.37 18.64
C TYR A 75 -1.77 -1.21 18.23
N GLY A 76 -2.29 0.02 18.23
CA GLY A 76 -1.53 1.21 17.84
C GLY A 76 -1.36 1.38 16.32
N TRP A 77 -2.09 0.63 15.50
CA TRP A 77 -2.09 0.79 14.04
C TRP A 77 -2.44 2.22 13.63
N ASP A 78 -1.59 2.85 12.82
CA ASP A 78 -1.89 4.16 12.26
C ASP A 78 -2.98 4.06 11.17
N GLU A 79 -4.08 4.78 11.37
CA GLU A 79 -5.20 4.82 10.43
C GLU A 79 -4.95 5.79 9.26
N ASN A 80 -4.04 6.75 9.41
CA ASN A 80 -3.68 7.73 8.40
C ASN A 80 -2.43 7.30 7.65
N LEU A 81 -2.54 6.20 6.92
CA LEU A 81 -1.45 5.60 6.16
C LEU A 81 -0.98 6.55 5.05
N GLU A 82 0.20 7.15 5.23
CA GLU A 82 0.79 8.12 4.30
C GLU A 82 2.27 7.85 4.07
N GLY A 83 2.75 8.18 2.87
CA GLY A 83 4.16 8.11 2.49
C GLY A 83 4.85 6.79 2.79
N ASP A 84 6.18 6.88 2.98
CA ASP A 84 7.04 5.73 3.23
C ASP A 84 6.77 5.05 4.58
N GLU A 85 6.43 5.81 5.62
CA GLU A 85 6.16 5.25 6.96
C GLU A 85 4.89 4.37 6.97
N GLY A 86 3.82 4.82 6.30
CA GLY A 86 2.60 4.05 6.15
C GLY A 86 2.83 2.76 5.35
N LEU A 87 3.64 2.83 4.28
CA LEU A 87 4.02 1.66 3.49
C LEU A 87 4.85 0.67 4.30
N LEU A 88 5.82 1.14 5.10
CA LEU A 88 6.64 0.29 5.96
C LEU A 88 5.81 -0.48 6.98
N GLN A 89 4.82 0.16 7.61
CA GLN A 89 3.90 -0.51 8.54
C GLN A 89 3.13 -1.66 7.85
N VAL A 90 2.70 -1.45 6.61
CA VAL A 90 2.00 -2.47 5.79
C VAL A 90 2.94 -3.62 5.43
N TRP A 91 4.14 -3.32 4.94
CA TRP A 91 5.15 -4.33 4.58
C TRP A 91 5.56 -5.21 5.74
N GLN A 92 5.84 -4.61 6.91
CA GLN A 92 6.17 -5.39 8.11
C GLN A 92 5.04 -6.35 8.50
N SER A 93 3.79 -5.94 8.29
CA SER A 93 2.62 -6.75 8.65
C SER A 93 2.41 -7.96 7.74
N ILE A 94 2.54 -7.77 6.42
CA ILE A 94 2.38 -8.87 5.45
C ILE A 94 3.65 -9.73 5.37
N GLY A 95 4.82 -9.17 5.62
CA GLY A 95 6.09 -9.92 5.65
C GLY A 95 6.15 -10.97 6.76
N VAL A 96 5.38 -10.79 7.85
CA VAL A 96 5.20 -11.81 8.90
C VAL A 96 4.30 -12.96 8.44
N LEU A 97 3.46 -12.74 7.43
CA LEU A 97 2.47 -13.72 6.95
C LEU A 97 2.95 -14.52 5.72
N ARG A 98 4.06 -14.12 5.09
CA ARG A 98 4.69 -14.81 3.96
C ARG A 98 5.74 -15.82 4.40
#